data_AF-A0A9P4NGE9-F1
#
_entry.id   AF-A0A9P4NGE9-F1
#
_cell.length_a   1.000
_cell.length_b   1.000
_cell.length_c   1.000
_cell.angle_alpha   90.00
_cell.angle_beta   90.00
_cell.angle_gamma   90.00
#
_symmetry.space_group_name_H-M   'P 1'
#
loop_
_entity.id
_entity.type
_entity.pdbx_description
1 polymer ?
#
loop_
_entity_poly.entity_id
_entity_poly.type
_entity_poly.pdbx_seq_one_letter_code
_entity_poly.pdbx_strand_id
1 'polypeptide(L)'
;MTSAAILQRNSQAGPHKCERINPTSGKPCNTIFSRPYDLTRHEDTIHNVRKQKVRCALCVEEKTFSRNDALTRHMRVVHPEVDFPGKHRRRGVHD
;
A
#
# COMPACT_ATOMS: atom_id res chain seq x y z
N MET A 1 -6.35 -6.99 14.96
CA MET A 1 -5.32 -7.94 14.47
C MET A 1 -4.03 -7.62 15.20
N THR A 2 -3.45 -8.55 15.95
CA THR A 2 -2.27 -8.30 16.79
C THR A 2 -1.01 -8.20 15.92
N SER A 3 -0.09 -7.33 16.30
CA SER A 3 1.21 -7.12 15.65
C SER A 3 2.04 -8.41 15.55
N ALA A 4 1.85 -9.36 16.47
CA ALA A 4 2.48 -10.68 16.45
C ALA A 4 2.07 -11.56 15.24
N ALA A 5 0.80 -11.51 14.81
CA ALA A 5 0.32 -12.29 13.66
C ALA A 5 0.84 -11.75 12.31
N ILE A 6 1.14 -10.44 12.23
CA ILE A 6 1.81 -9.83 11.07
C ILE A 6 3.28 -10.28 10.99
N LEU A 7 3.97 -10.38 12.15
CA LEU A 7 5.37 -10.80 12.21
C LEU A 7 5.56 -12.28 11.81
N GLN A 8 4.66 -13.18 12.22
CA GLN A 8 4.68 -14.59 11.83
C GLN A 8 4.44 -14.83 10.33
N ARG A 9 3.66 -13.96 9.68
CA ARG A 9 3.53 -13.97 8.21
C ARG A 9 4.82 -13.49 7.54
N ASN A 10 5.48 -12.49 8.10
CA ASN A 10 6.70 -11.91 7.53
C ASN A 10 7.93 -12.84 7.56
N SER A 11 7.88 -13.93 8.34
CA SER A 11 8.95 -14.92 8.50
C SER A 11 8.84 -16.11 7.55
N GLN A 12 7.78 -16.19 6.73
CA GLN A 12 7.64 -17.26 5.74
C GLN A 12 8.57 -16.99 4.56
N ALA A 13 9.81 -17.47 4.67
CA ALA A 13 10.78 -17.48 3.58
C ALA A 13 10.30 -18.48 2.51
N GLY A 14 9.79 -17.95 1.41
CA GLY A 14 9.38 -18.71 0.25
C GLY A 14 9.23 -17.78 -0.94
N PRO A 15 9.28 -18.29 -2.18
CA PRO A 15 8.93 -17.49 -3.34
C PRO A 15 7.42 -17.21 -3.32
N HIS A 16 7.04 -15.99 -2.92
CA HIS A 16 5.63 -15.57 -2.91
C HIS A 16 5.26 -15.12 -4.32
N LYS A 17 4.83 -16.05 -5.16
CA LYS A 17 4.53 -15.80 -6.57
C LYS A 17 3.05 -15.42 -6.77
N CYS A 18 2.80 -14.39 -7.56
CA CYS A 18 1.48 -14.06 -8.06
C CYS A 18 1.16 -14.92 -9.30
N GLU A 19 0.11 -15.73 -9.23
CA GLU A 19 -0.30 -16.63 -10.32
C GLU A 19 -1.56 -16.15 -11.04
N ARG A 20 -2.09 -14.98 -10.67
CA ARG A 20 -3.28 -14.40 -11.29
C ARG A 20 -2.98 -13.89 -12.70
N ILE A 21 -4.04 -13.70 -13.49
CA ILE A 21 -3.95 -13.01 -14.78
C ILE A 21 -3.92 -11.51 -14.54
N ASN A 22 -2.95 -10.83 -15.14
CA ASN A 22 -2.87 -9.37 -15.10
C ASN A 22 -4.04 -8.80 -15.92
N PRO A 23 -4.93 -8.00 -15.30
CA PRO A 23 -6.15 -7.51 -15.95
C PRO A 23 -5.85 -6.55 -17.11
N THR A 24 -4.68 -5.91 -17.13
CA THR A 24 -4.29 -4.98 -18.19
C THR A 24 -3.67 -5.69 -19.40
N SER A 25 -2.88 -6.73 -19.17
CA SER A 25 -2.15 -7.42 -20.25
C SER A 25 -2.76 -8.76 -20.67
N GLY A 26 -3.72 -9.30 -19.91
CA GLY A 26 -4.34 -10.61 -20.17
C GLY A 26 -3.39 -11.80 -20.00
N LYS A 27 -2.16 -11.58 -19.56
CA LYS A 27 -1.13 -12.61 -19.38
C LYS A 27 -0.96 -13.00 -17.90
N PRO A 28 -0.41 -14.18 -17.59
CA PRO A 28 -0.05 -14.55 -16.23
C PRO A 28 0.90 -13.52 -15.60
N CYS A 29 0.62 -13.09 -14.37
CA CYS A 29 1.37 -12.05 -13.70
C CYS A 29 2.77 -12.51 -13.28
N ASN A 30 2.88 -13.76 -12.79
CA ASN A 30 4.12 -14.49 -12.44
C ASN A 30 5.15 -13.70 -11.61
N THR A 31 4.74 -12.63 -10.93
CA THR A 31 5.64 -11.76 -10.17
C THR A 31 5.97 -12.40 -8.84
N ILE A 32 7.25 -12.46 -8.48
CA ILE A 32 7.73 -13.13 -7.26
C ILE A 32 8.12 -12.08 -6.22
N PHE A 33 7.66 -12.26 -4.99
CA PHE A 33 7.95 -11.41 -3.86
C PHE A 33 8.73 -12.18 -2.78
N SER A 34 9.65 -11.48 -2.10
CA SER A 34 10.41 -12.05 -0.99
C SER A 34 9.59 -12.16 0.30
N ARG A 35 8.45 -11.45 0.38
CA ARG A 35 7.58 -11.42 1.56
C ARG A 35 6.13 -11.62 1.15
N PRO A 36 5.32 -12.29 1.97
CA PRO A 36 3.90 -12.51 1.65
C PRO A 36 3.10 -11.21 1.69
N TYR A 37 3.48 -10.26 2.56
CA TYR A 37 2.85 -8.94 2.59
C TYR A 37 2.94 -8.22 1.24
N ASP A 38 4.08 -8.32 0.56
CA ASP A 38 4.27 -7.67 -0.72
C ASP A 38 3.42 -8.32 -1.81
N LEU A 39 3.25 -9.65 -1.79
CA LEU A 39 2.32 -10.36 -2.67
C LEU A 39 0.88 -9.91 -2.43
N THR A 40 0.40 -9.93 -1.18
CA THR A 40 -0.98 -9.51 -0.87
C THR A 40 -1.22 -8.07 -1.33
N ARG A 41 -0.29 -7.17 -1.05
CA ARG A 41 -0.38 -5.76 -1.48
C ARG A 41 -0.39 -5.62 -3.00
N HIS A 42 0.42 -6.42 -3.70
CA HIS A 42 0.43 -6.46 -5.15
C HIS A 42 -0.95 -6.88 -5.70
N GLU A 43 -1.53 -7.96 -5.18
CA GLU A 43 -2.85 -8.42 -5.62
C GLU A 43 -3.93 -7.35 -5.44
N ASP A 44 -3.90 -6.69 -4.29
CA ASP A 44 -4.82 -5.61 -3.94
C ASP A 44 -4.72 -4.36 -4.82
N THR A 45 -3.59 -4.17 -5.51
CA THR A 45 -3.32 -2.96 -6.30
C THR A 45 -3.40 -3.20 -7.80
N ILE A 46 -3.01 -4.38 -8.25
CA ILE A 46 -2.97 -4.74 -9.68
C ILE A 46 -4.21 -5.52 -10.08
N HIS A 47 -4.64 -6.49 -9.26
CA HIS A 47 -5.72 -7.41 -9.63
C HIS A 47 -7.09 -6.94 -9.11
N ASN A 48 -7.14 -6.07 -8.10
CA ASN A 48 -8.39 -5.50 -7.61
C ASN A 48 -8.74 -4.19 -8.34
N VAL A 49 -9.10 -4.28 -9.62
CA VAL A 49 -9.42 -3.11 -10.47
C VAL A 49 -10.66 -2.34 -9.99
N ARG A 50 -11.57 -3.00 -9.26
CA ARG A 50 -12.77 -2.38 -8.67
C ARG A 50 -12.49 -1.65 -7.36
N LYS A 51 -11.26 -1.72 -6.83
CA LYS A 51 -10.90 -1.05 -5.59
C LYS A 51 -11.08 0.44 -5.74
N GLN A 52 -11.86 1.03 -4.83
CA GLN A 52 -12.07 2.47 -4.81
C GLN A 52 -10.74 3.19 -4.58
N LYS A 53 -10.43 4.14 -5.45
CA LYS A 53 -9.30 5.04 -5.26
C LYS A 53 -9.64 6.01 -4.13
N VAL A 54 -8.65 6.32 -3.31
CA VAL A 54 -8.78 7.35 -2.28
C VAL A 54 -8.40 8.70 -2.88
N ARG A 55 -9.19 9.74 -2.63
CA ARG A 55 -8.95 11.08 -3.17
C ARG A 55 -8.46 12.04 -2.11
N CYS A 56 -7.63 13.00 -2.51
CA CYS A 56 -7.35 14.16 -1.67
C CYS A 56 -8.54 15.13 -1.75
N ALA A 57 -9.06 15.55 -0.60
CA ALA A 57 -10.16 16.52 -0.51
C ALA A 57 -9.71 17.99 -0.52
N LEU A 58 -8.39 18.24 -0.44
CA LEU A 58 -7.81 19.59 -0.34
C LEU A 58 -7.15 20.05 -1.62
N CYS A 59 -6.86 19.14 -2.54
CA CYS A 59 -6.38 19.51 -3.86
C CYS A 59 -7.54 20.08 -4.69
N VAL A 60 -7.29 21.19 -5.38
CA VAL A 60 -8.23 21.77 -6.35
C VAL A 60 -8.40 20.82 -7.53
N GLU A 61 -7.30 20.25 -8.01
CA GLU A 61 -7.30 19.19 -9.02
C GLU A 61 -7.64 17.83 -8.39
N GLU A 62 -8.40 17.01 -9.12
CA GLU A 62 -8.76 15.68 -8.64
C GLU A 62 -7.52 14.77 -8.55
N LYS A 63 -6.96 14.67 -7.34
CA LYS A 63 -5.85 13.77 -7.02
C LYS A 63 -6.38 12.49 -6.41
N THR A 64 -6.38 11.42 -7.20
CA THR A 64 -6.74 10.06 -6.76
C THR A 64 -5.51 9.18 -6.59
N PHE A 65 -5.55 8.31 -5.58
CA PHE A 65 -4.48 7.38 -5.24
C PHE A 65 -5.04 5.96 -5.15
N SER A 66 -4.29 4.98 -5.62
CA SER A 66 -4.65 3.56 -5.51
C SER A 66 -4.49 3.01 -4.09
N ARG A 67 -3.82 3.74 -3.20
CA ARG A 67 -3.47 3.29 -1.84
C ARG A 67 -3.51 4.42 -0.81
N ASN A 68 -3.85 4.08 0.42
CA ASN A 68 -3.94 5.04 1.52
C ASN A 68 -2.59 5.62 1.95
N ASP A 69 -1.50 4.84 1.96
CA ASP A 69 -0.17 5.34 2.29
C ASP A 69 0.38 6.33 1.26
N ALA A 70 -0.06 6.21 -0.01
CA ALA A 70 0.22 7.21 -1.03
C ALA A 70 -0.49 8.53 -0.72
N LEU A 71 -1.77 8.48 -0.35
CA LEU A 71 -2.52 9.66 0.11
C LEU A 71 -1.86 10.28 1.35
N THR A 72 -1.55 9.50 2.39
CA THR A 72 -0.93 10.03 3.61
C THR A 72 0.41 10.73 3.34
N ARG A 73 1.24 10.18 2.45
CA ARG A 73 2.50 10.83 2.02
C ARG A 73 2.22 12.11 1.25
N HIS A 74 1.23 12.10 0.36
CA HIS A 74 0.80 13.29 -0.37
C HIS A 74 0.33 14.39 0.58
N MET A 75 -0.51 14.08 1.57
CA MET A 75 -0.96 15.04 2.58
C MET A 75 0.21 15.67 3.32
N ARG A 76 1.23 14.89 3.68
CA ARG A 76 2.42 15.41 4.38
C ARG A 76 3.25 16.40 3.56
N VAL A 77 3.37 16.15 2.26
CA VAL A 77 4.26 16.94 1.37
C VAL A 77 3.53 18.14 0.77
N VAL A 78 2.26 17.97 0.40
CA VAL A 78 1.48 18.98 -0.33
C VAL A 78 0.58 19.78 0.60
N HIS A 79 0.15 19.20 1.72
CA HIS A 79 -0.72 19.85 2.72
C HIS A 79 -0.10 19.79 4.14
N PRO A 80 1.14 20.29 4.34
CA PRO A 80 1.87 20.15 5.60
C PRO A 80 1.17 20.80 6.80
N GLU A 81 0.40 21.86 6.54
CA GLU A 81 -0.38 22.62 7.52
C GLU A 81 -1.60 21.84 8.07
N VAL A 82 -2.02 20.78 7.38
CA VAL A 82 -3.21 20.01 7.79
C VAL A 82 -2.80 18.78 8.60
N ASP A 83 -3.31 18.69 9.83
CA ASP A 83 -3.13 17.51 10.68
C ASP A 83 -4.04 16.37 10.18
N PHE A 84 -3.55 15.60 9.21
CA PHE A 84 -4.25 14.43 8.71
C PHE A 84 -4.10 13.25 9.70
N PRO A 85 -5.20 12.57 10.12
CA PRO A 85 -5.18 11.46 11.06
C PRO A 85 -4.54 10.21 10.42
N GLY A 86 -3.22 10.25 10.32
CA GLY A 86 -2.35 9.21 9.79
C GLY A 86 -0.89 9.40 10.24
N LYS A 87 -0.63 10.40 11.10
CA LYS A 87 0.65 10.58 11.80
C LYS A 87 0.87 9.43 12.79
N HIS A 88 1.31 8.26 12.31
CA HIS A 88 2.20 7.45 13.15
C HIS A 88 3.51 8.25 13.29
N ARG A 89 3.57 9.12 14.31
CA ARG A 89 4.81 9.73 14.77
C ARG A 89 5.74 8.59 15.18
N ARG A 90 6.68 8.20 14.32
CA ARG A 90 7.92 7.61 14.84
C ARG A 90 8.74 8.77 15.39
N ARG A 91 8.50 9.12 16.65
CA ARG A 91 9.49 9.87 17.44
C ARG A 91 10.65 8.92 17.66
N GLY A 92 11.62 8.93 16.74
CA GLY A 92 12.97 8.50 17.06
C GLY A 92 13.58 9.63 17.87
N VAL A 93 13.60 9.47 19.18
CA VAL A 93 14.51 10.21 20.05
C VAL A 93 15.91 9.78 19.62
N HIS A 94 16.67 10.71 19.07
CA HIS A 94 18.11 10.57 18.90
C HIS A 94 18.70 11.09 20.22
N ASP A 95 19.39 10.21 20.95
CA ASP A 95 20.42 10.57 21.91
C ASP A 95 21.75 10.24 21.25
#